data_AF-A0A820LGN4-F1
#
_entry.id   AF-A0A820LGN4-F1
#
_cell.length_a   1.000
_cell.length_b   1.000
_cell.length_c   1.000
_cell.angle_alpha   90.00
_cell.angle_beta   90.00
_cell.angle_gamma   90.00
#
_symmetry.space_group_name_H-M   'P 1'
#
loop_
_entity.id
_entity.type
_entity.pdbx_description
1 polymer ?
#
loop_
_entity_poly.entity_id
_entity_poly.type
_entity_poly.pdbx_seq_one_letter_code
_entity_poly.pdbx_strand_id
1 'polypeptide(L)'
;MKEIICLHVGQAGCQIGHACWELFCLEHGIQPDGSLLTNNCLNEYDQSLLTFFEDIAHKYTPRMLYIDFETTVLDEVRSGSYRQLFHPDRIITGKEDAASNYARGYFTLGQKLIDHVLEQIRRITNQCHSLQGFLIFHSFGG
;
A
#
# COMPACT_ATOMS: atom_id res chain seq x y z
N MET A 1 -19.46 5.80 -1.92
CA MET A 1 -18.16 5.98 -1.24
C MET A 1 -17.10 6.15 -2.32
N LYS A 2 -16.09 6.98 -2.11
CA LYS A 2 -15.09 7.31 -3.13
C LYS A 2 -13.76 6.69 -2.69
N GLU A 3 -13.36 5.58 -3.28
CA GLU A 3 -12.13 4.87 -2.89
C GLU A 3 -10.91 5.31 -3.71
N ILE A 4 -9.74 5.29 -3.08
CA ILE A 4 -8.44 5.60 -3.69
C ILE A 4 -7.48 4.45 -3.36
N ILE A 5 -6.66 4.07 -4.35
CA ILE A 5 -5.60 3.06 -4.15
C ILE A 5 -4.23 3.75 -4.19
N CYS A 6 -3.41 3.55 -3.16
CA CYS A 6 -2.05 4.10 -3.09
C CYS A 6 -1.02 3.09 -3.61
N LEU A 7 -0.29 3.46 -4.65
CA LEU A 7 0.78 2.66 -5.24
C LEU A 7 2.13 3.24 -4.81
N HIS A 8 2.93 2.46 -4.11
CA HIS A 8 4.23 2.86 -3.56
C HIS A 8 5.32 2.09 -4.29
N VAL A 9 6.11 2.78 -5.10
CA VAL A 9 7.06 2.17 -6.05
C VAL A 9 8.49 2.57 -5.73
N GLY A 10 9.33 1.55 -5.55
CA GLY A 10 10.75 1.64 -5.22
C GLY A 10 11.00 2.16 -3.80
N GLN A 11 12.26 2.13 -3.38
CA GLN A 11 12.70 2.45 -2.03
C GLN A 11 12.06 3.73 -1.47
N ALA A 12 12.16 4.84 -2.20
CA ALA A 12 11.64 6.13 -1.75
C ALA A 12 10.11 6.12 -1.60
N GLY A 13 9.39 5.56 -2.57
CA GLY A 13 7.93 5.45 -2.51
C GLY A 13 7.48 4.58 -1.34
N CYS A 14 8.14 3.45 -1.13
CA CYS A 14 7.85 2.52 -0.05
C CYS A 14 8.11 3.13 1.35
N GLN A 15 9.23 3.85 1.54
CA GLN A 15 9.55 4.50 2.81
C GLN A 15 8.58 5.67 3.12
N ILE A 16 8.25 6.48 2.13
CA ILE A 16 7.24 7.55 2.28
C ILE A 16 5.88 6.92 2.63
N GLY A 17 5.49 5.87 1.90
CA GLY A 17 4.26 5.14 2.17
C GLY A 17 4.20 4.61 3.60
N HIS A 18 5.29 4.04 4.11
CA HIS A 18 5.34 3.50 5.46
C HIS A 18 5.04 4.57 6.50
N ALA A 19 5.70 5.74 6.40
CA ALA A 19 5.46 6.87 7.29
C ALA A 19 4.04 7.46 7.14
N CYS A 20 3.53 7.55 5.90
CA CYS A 20 2.16 8.03 5.66
C CYS A 20 1.11 7.11 6.30
N TRP A 21 1.26 5.78 6.17
CA TRP A 21 0.30 4.84 6.75
C TRP A 21 0.35 4.80 8.27
N GLU A 22 1.54 4.96 8.87
CA GLU A 22 1.66 5.14 10.32
C GLU A 22 0.86 6.38 10.78
N LEU A 23 1.03 7.51 10.10
CA LEU A 23 0.29 8.74 10.41
C LEU A 23 -1.22 8.56 10.22
N PHE A 24 -1.66 7.96 9.11
CA PHE A 24 -3.09 7.70 8.88
C PHE A 24 -3.70 6.82 9.97
N CYS A 25 -2.98 5.79 10.42
CA CYS A 25 -3.43 4.97 11.52
C CYS A 25 -3.57 5.78 12.82
N LEU A 26 -2.61 6.66 13.14
CA LEU A 26 -2.68 7.52 14.32
C LEU A 26 -3.83 8.52 14.25
N GLU A 27 -4.03 9.18 13.10
CA GLU A 27 -5.11 10.17 12.89
C GLU A 27 -6.49 9.54 13.02
N HIS A 28 -6.64 8.28 12.61
CA HIS A 28 -7.91 7.55 12.64
C HIS A 28 -8.07 6.59 13.82
N GLY A 29 -7.12 6.54 14.76
CA GLY A 29 -7.17 5.64 15.91
C GLY A 29 -7.17 4.15 15.53
N ILE A 30 -6.53 3.79 14.42
CA ILE A 30 -6.30 2.41 14.00
C ILE A 30 -5.01 1.91 14.63
N GLN A 31 -5.10 0.78 15.32
CA GLN A 31 -3.98 0.08 15.92
C GLN A 31 -3.12 -0.60 14.85
N PRO A 32 -1.86 -0.96 15.17
CA PRO A 32 -0.96 -1.61 14.21
C PRO A 32 -1.44 -2.96 13.66
N ASP A 33 -2.42 -3.58 14.31
CA ASP A 33 -3.08 -4.81 13.85
C ASP A 33 -4.31 -4.58 12.98
N GLY A 34 -4.70 -3.31 12.76
CA GLY A 34 -5.87 -2.89 12.00
C GLY A 34 -7.16 -2.75 12.83
N SER A 35 -7.13 -2.98 14.15
CA SER A 35 -8.30 -2.78 15.02
C SER A 35 -8.49 -1.30 15.40
N LEU A 36 -9.72 -0.87 15.70
CA LEU A 36 -9.97 0.50 16.20
C LEU A 36 -9.79 0.58 17.72
N LEU A 37 -9.19 1.68 18.20
CA LEU A 37 -8.95 1.95 19.63
C LEU A 37 -10.24 2.18 20.44
N THR A 38 -11.30 2.71 19.83
CA THR A 38 -12.56 3.01 20.52
C THR A 38 -13.75 2.37 19.81
N ASN A 39 -14.56 1.62 20.56
CA ASN A 39 -15.91 1.15 20.19
C ASN A 39 -16.94 2.29 19.97
N ASN A 40 -16.48 3.53 19.79
CA ASN A 40 -17.37 4.61 19.35
C ASN A 40 -17.70 4.29 17.91
N CYS A 41 -18.94 3.83 17.68
CA CYS A 41 -19.52 3.68 16.36
C CYS A 41 -19.07 4.85 15.50
N LEU A 42 -18.37 4.55 14.41
CA LEU A 42 -17.90 5.50 13.41
C LEU A 42 -18.93 6.64 13.29
N ASN A 43 -18.58 7.85 13.73
CA ASN A 43 -19.46 9.01 13.53
C ASN A 43 -19.62 9.19 12.01
N GLU A 44 -20.62 9.93 11.53
CA GLU A 44 -20.78 10.17 10.07
C GLU A 44 -19.50 10.74 9.39
N TYR A 45 -18.58 11.33 10.17
CA TYR A 45 -17.25 11.78 9.75
C TYR A 45 -16.27 10.64 9.39
N ASP A 46 -16.44 9.43 9.91
CA ASP A 46 -15.53 8.31 9.70
C ASP A 46 -15.76 7.58 8.36
N GLN A 47 -16.77 7.96 7.57
CA GLN A 47 -16.90 7.43 6.20
C GLN A 47 -15.72 7.81 5.31
N SER A 48 -14.96 8.88 5.64
CA SER A 48 -13.74 9.25 4.92
C SER A 48 -12.61 8.24 5.12
N LEU A 49 -12.63 7.47 6.22
CA LEU A 49 -11.65 6.41 6.47
C LEU A 49 -11.68 5.36 5.35
N LEU A 50 -12.88 4.99 4.93
CA LEU A 50 -13.13 3.93 3.95
C LEU A 50 -12.69 4.31 2.52
N THR A 51 -12.34 5.59 2.29
CA THR A 51 -11.65 6.03 1.07
C THR A 51 -10.28 5.34 0.95
N PHE A 52 -9.54 5.23 2.05
CA PHE A 52 -8.16 4.71 2.07
C PHE A 52 -8.05 3.30 2.68
N PHE A 53 -8.99 2.90 3.51
CA PHE A 53 -9.02 1.59 4.15
C PHE A 53 -10.18 0.74 3.61
N GLU A 54 -9.98 -0.57 3.61
CA GLU A 54 -11.07 -1.54 3.53
C GLU A 54 -11.40 -2.05 4.94
N ASP A 55 -12.67 -2.31 5.21
CA ASP A 55 -13.11 -2.98 6.43
C ASP A 55 -13.38 -4.45 6.12
N ILE A 56 -12.58 -5.33 6.72
CA ILE A 56 -12.80 -6.78 6.69
C ILE A 56 -13.00 -7.24 8.13
N ALA A 57 -14.27 -7.50 8.50
CA ALA A 57 -14.64 -8.01 9.81
C ALA A 57 -14.09 -7.15 10.98
N HIS A 58 -14.24 -5.83 10.90
CA HIS A 58 -13.75 -4.85 11.88
C HIS A 58 -12.23 -4.72 11.95
N LYS A 59 -11.53 -5.21 10.94
CA LYS A 59 -10.10 -4.99 10.73
C LYS A 59 -9.90 -4.12 9.50
N TYR A 60 -9.33 -2.94 9.72
CA TYR A 60 -9.04 -1.97 8.67
C TYR A 60 -7.72 -2.29 8.01
N THR A 61 -7.77 -2.54 6.70
CA THR A 61 -6.59 -2.86 5.91
C THR A 61 -6.38 -1.75 4.85
N PRO A 62 -5.16 -1.19 4.70
CA PRO A 62 -4.88 -0.15 3.72
C PRO A 62 -5.13 -0.59 2.26
N ARG A 63 -5.81 0.25 1.46
CA ARG A 63 -5.93 0.10 0.01
C ARG A 63 -4.65 0.56 -0.67
N MET A 64 -3.63 -0.27 -0.59
CA MET A 64 -2.30 0.06 -1.10
C MET A 64 -1.62 -1.11 -1.79
N LEU A 65 -0.57 -0.80 -2.55
CA LEU A 65 0.36 -1.78 -3.08
C LEU A 65 1.79 -1.25 -2.93
N TYR A 66 2.63 -2.00 -2.22
CA TYR A 66 4.07 -1.79 -2.20
C TYR A 66 4.73 -2.61 -3.31
N ILE A 67 5.60 -1.97 -4.09
CA ILE A 67 6.30 -2.58 -5.22
C ILE A 67 7.75 -2.14 -5.14
N ASP A 68 8.65 -3.09 -4.96
CA ASP A 68 10.08 -2.84 -5.05
C ASP A 68 10.76 -4.01 -5.76
N PHE A 69 11.85 -3.74 -6.47
CA PHE A 69 12.66 -4.80 -7.06
C PHE A 69 13.64 -5.40 -6.04
N GLU A 70 13.92 -4.69 -4.96
CA GLU A 70 14.71 -5.15 -3.82
C GLU A 70 13.82 -5.47 -2.61
N THR A 71 14.28 -6.33 -1.69
CA THR A 71 13.49 -6.73 -0.52
C THR A 71 13.75 -5.86 0.71
N THR A 72 14.89 -5.17 0.81
CA THR A 72 15.38 -4.55 2.06
C THR A 72 14.34 -3.67 2.76
N VAL A 73 13.79 -2.68 2.06
CA VAL A 73 12.76 -1.79 2.64
C VAL A 73 11.45 -2.52 2.94
N LEU A 74 11.06 -3.47 2.10
CA LEU A 74 9.81 -4.20 2.27
C LEU A 74 9.91 -5.27 3.36
N ASP A 75 11.10 -5.76 3.68
CA ASP A 75 11.35 -6.64 4.80
C ASP A 75 11.24 -5.90 6.15
N GLU A 76 11.61 -4.62 6.18
CA GLU A 76 11.31 -3.73 7.32
C GLU A 76 9.79 -3.58 7.52
N VAL A 77 9.03 -3.39 6.44
CA VAL A 77 7.56 -3.32 6.52
C VAL A 77 6.95 -4.64 7.00
N ARG A 78 7.49 -5.78 6.55
CA ARG A 78 7.04 -7.13 6.95
C ARG A 78 7.41 -7.51 8.38
N SER A 79 8.45 -6.92 8.96
CA SER A 79 8.93 -7.22 10.32
C SER A 79 8.61 -6.12 11.34
N GLY A 80 8.24 -4.94 10.89
CA GLY A 80 7.95 -3.78 11.72
C GLY A 80 6.64 -3.86 12.49
N SER A 81 6.37 -2.80 13.27
CA SER A 81 5.21 -2.71 14.17
C SER A 81 3.86 -2.91 13.44
N TYR A 82 3.77 -2.38 12.22
CA TYR A 82 2.57 -2.44 11.37
C TYR A 82 2.51 -3.68 10.44
N ARG A 83 3.32 -4.71 10.68
CA ARG A 83 3.35 -5.93 9.85
C ARG A 83 1.99 -6.62 9.70
N GLN A 84 1.10 -6.46 10.68
CA GLN A 84 -0.24 -7.06 10.68
C GLN A 84 -1.30 -6.20 10.00
N LEU A 85 -1.00 -4.93 9.73
CA LEU A 85 -1.88 -3.98 9.06
C LEU A 85 -1.98 -4.30 7.56
N PHE A 86 -0.85 -4.67 6.95
CA PHE A 86 -0.76 -4.85 5.50
C PHE A 86 -1.01 -6.30 5.10
N HIS A 87 -1.83 -6.50 4.05
CA HIS A 87 -2.02 -7.82 3.48
C HIS A 87 -0.72 -8.28 2.79
N PRO A 88 -0.20 -9.51 3.05
CA PRO A 88 1.06 -9.97 2.47
C PRO A 88 1.12 -9.89 0.93
N ASP A 89 0.00 -10.21 0.26
CA ASP A 89 -0.11 -10.11 -1.21
C ASP A 89 -0.04 -8.67 -1.75
N ARG A 90 -0.14 -7.65 -0.88
CA ARG A 90 0.02 -6.23 -1.24
C ARG A 90 1.47 -5.75 -1.13
N ILE A 91 2.42 -6.65 -0.89
CA ILE A 91 3.84 -6.36 -0.78
C ILE A 91 4.60 -7.18 -1.83
N ILE A 92 4.80 -6.59 -2.99
CA ILE A 92 5.45 -7.23 -4.14
C ILE A 92 6.94 -6.87 -4.14
N THR A 93 7.79 -7.90 -4.12
CA THR A 93 9.25 -7.77 -4.19
C THR A 93 9.83 -8.52 -5.38
N GLY A 94 10.80 -7.90 -6.07
CA GLY A 94 11.67 -8.55 -7.03
C GLY A 94 12.83 -9.31 -6.39
N LYS A 95 13.78 -9.73 -7.23
CA LYS A 95 15.03 -10.41 -6.83
C LYS A 95 16.30 -9.70 -7.32
N GLU A 96 16.14 -8.67 -8.13
CA GLU A 96 17.23 -7.99 -8.84
C GLU A 96 16.96 -6.49 -8.81
N ASP A 97 17.93 -5.66 -8.47
CA ASP A 97 17.76 -4.21 -8.44
C ASP A 97 17.83 -3.57 -9.86
N ALA A 98 17.11 -2.47 -10.08
CA ALA A 98 17.21 -1.61 -11.26
C ALA A 98 18.54 -0.84 -11.33
N ALA A 99 19.28 -0.70 -10.22
CA ALA A 99 20.60 -0.07 -10.14
C ALA A 99 20.60 1.38 -10.67
N SER A 100 19.59 2.16 -10.27
CA SER A 100 19.40 3.56 -10.69
C SER A 100 19.37 3.75 -12.21
N ASN A 101 18.91 2.73 -12.94
CA ASN A 101 18.84 2.72 -14.39
C ASN A 101 17.39 2.56 -14.85
N TYR A 102 16.82 3.67 -15.32
CA TYR A 102 15.46 3.71 -15.85
C TYR A 102 15.20 2.64 -16.92
N ALA A 103 16.14 2.41 -17.85
CA ALA A 103 15.95 1.44 -18.91
C ALA A 103 15.90 0.00 -18.36
N ARG A 104 16.70 -0.30 -17.33
CA ARG A 104 16.65 -1.59 -16.64
C ARG A 104 15.32 -1.77 -15.92
N GLY A 105 14.91 -0.76 -15.15
CA GLY A 105 13.62 -0.75 -14.44
C GLY A 105 12.43 -0.88 -15.37
N TYR A 106 12.39 -0.15 -16.49
CA TYR A 106 11.25 -0.13 -17.40
C TYR A 106 11.24 -1.30 -18.40
N PHE A 107 12.33 -1.52 -19.14
CA PHE A 107 12.34 -2.47 -20.25
C PHE A 107 12.68 -3.91 -19.87
N THR A 108 13.36 -4.14 -18.74
CA THR A 108 13.84 -5.50 -18.40
C THR A 108 13.18 -6.07 -17.15
N LEU A 109 13.36 -5.42 -16.00
CA LEU A 109 12.82 -5.92 -14.72
C LEU A 109 11.32 -5.63 -14.61
N GLY A 110 10.91 -4.43 -14.99
CA GLY A 110 9.50 -4.01 -14.99
C GLY A 110 8.63 -4.92 -15.85
N GLN A 111 9.09 -5.32 -17.04
CA GLN A 111 8.35 -6.26 -17.89
C GLN A 111 8.11 -7.62 -17.23
N LYS A 112 9.03 -8.09 -16.37
CA LYS A 112 8.85 -9.36 -15.65
C LYS A 112 7.83 -9.24 -14.51
N LEU A 113 7.67 -8.05 -13.94
CA LEU A 113 6.87 -7.83 -12.72
C LEU A 113 5.50 -7.22 -12.99
N ILE A 114 5.34 -6.50 -14.11
CA ILE A 114 4.17 -5.67 -14.39
C ILE A 114 2.87 -6.47 -14.42
N ASP A 115 2.86 -7.69 -14.99
CA ASP A 115 1.66 -8.51 -15.05
C ASP A 115 1.17 -8.90 -13.65
N HIS A 116 2.09 -9.22 -12.74
CA HIS A 116 1.77 -9.54 -11.36
C HIS A 116 1.24 -8.31 -10.60
N VAL A 117 1.86 -7.14 -10.81
CA VAL A 117 1.42 -5.87 -10.24
C VAL A 117 0.01 -5.50 -10.72
N LEU A 118 -0.25 -5.60 -12.03
CA LEU A 118 -1.55 -5.31 -12.62
C LEU A 118 -2.64 -6.25 -12.09
N GLU A 119 -2.32 -7.53 -11.89
CA GLU A 119 -3.26 -8.48 -11.29
C GLU A 119 -3.59 -8.12 -9.82
N GLN A 120 -2.61 -7.70 -9.02
CA GLN A 120 -2.90 -7.22 -7.65
C GLN A 120 -3.71 -5.92 -7.64
N ILE A 121 -3.38 -4.95 -8.52
CA ILE A 121 -4.18 -3.72 -8.68
C ILE A 121 -5.62 -4.07 -9.04
N ARG A 122 -5.82 -5.02 -9.96
CA ARG A 122 -7.14 -5.49 -10.35
C ARG A 122 -7.91 -6.10 -9.18
N ARG A 123 -7.27 -6.92 -8.35
CA ARG A 123 -7.88 -7.51 -7.15
C ARG A 123 -8.34 -6.43 -6.16
N ILE A 124 -7.50 -5.44 -5.87
CA ILE A 124 -7.86 -4.33 -4.98
C ILE A 124 -8.98 -3.48 -5.59
N THR A 125 -8.92 -3.24 -6.90
CA THR A 125 -9.97 -2.50 -7.63
C THR A 125 -11.32 -3.20 -7.55
N ASN A 126 -11.35 -4.54 -7.68
CA ASN A 126 -12.59 -5.32 -7.55
C ASN A 126 -13.21 -5.26 -6.15
N GLN A 127 -12.42 -4.90 -5.13
CA GLN A 127 -12.88 -4.69 -3.75
C GLN A 127 -13.40 -3.25 -3.50
N CYS A 128 -13.36 -2.38 -4.51
CA CYS A 128 -13.86 -1.01 -4.42
C CYS A 128 -15.27 -0.93 -5.01
N HIS A 129 -16.17 -0.17 -4.38
CA HIS A 129 -17.51 0.09 -4.92
C HIS A 129 -17.48 1.19 -5.99
N SER A 130 -16.67 2.23 -5.81
CA SER A 130 -16.52 3.34 -6.76
C SER A 130 -15.11 3.94 -6.71
N LEU A 131 -14.16 3.20 -7.30
CA LEU A 131 -12.77 3.65 -7.45
C LEU A 131 -12.71 5.01 -8.16
N GLN A 132 -12.07 5.98 -7.52
CA GLN A 132 -11.85 7.30 -8.11
C GLN A 132 -10.53 7.39 -8.86
N GLY A 133 -9.50 6.67 -8.40
CA GLY A 133 -8.18 6.70 -9.01
C GLY A 133 -7.06 6.19 -8.11
N PHE A 134 -5.85 6.56 -8.49
CA PHE A 134 -4.61 6.09 -7.88
C PHE A 134 -3.76 7.26 -7.39
N LEU A 135 -3.11 7.10 -6.25
CA LEU A 135 -2.02 7.97 -5.79
C LEU A 135 -0.72 7.19 -5.95
N ILE A 136 0.23 7.71 -6.72
CA ILE A 136 1.49 7.01 -7.03
C ILE A 136 2.65 7.74 -6.36
N PHE A 137 3.36 7.02 -5.50
CA PHE A 137 4.53 7.51 -4.77
C PHE A 137 5.77 6.83 -5.33
N HIS A 138 6.70 7.61 -5.88
CA HIS A 138 7.96 7.11 -6.42
C HIS A 138 9.03 8.21 -6.43
N SER A 139 10.30 7.84 -6.54
CA SER A 139 11.38 8.79 -6.81
C SER A 139 11.53 9.04 -8.31
N PHE A 140 12.15 10.17 -8.67
CA PHE A 140 12.54 10.45 -10.06
C PHE A 140 13.90 9.88 -10.43
N GLY A 141 14.79 9.68 -9.46
CA GLY A 141 16.18 9.27 -9.69
C GLY A 141 16.48 7.78 -9.48
N GLY A 142 15.47 6.98 -9.12
CA GLY A 142 15.60 5.53 -8.93
C GLY A 142 15.64 4.74 -10.23
#